data_AF-A0A4Y2SN75-F1
#
_entry.id   AF-A0A4Y2SN75-F1
#
_cell.length_a   1.000
_cell.length_b   1.000
_cell.length_c   1.000
_cell.angle_alpha   90.00
_cell.angle_beta   90.00
_cell.angle_gamma   90.00
#
_symmetry.space_group_name_H-M   'P 1'
#
loop_
_entity.id
_entity.type
_entity.pdbx_description
1 polymer ?
#
loop_
_entity_poly.entity_id
_entity_poly.type
_entity_poly.pdbx_seq_one_letter_code
_entity_poly.pdbx_strand_id
1 'polypeptide(L)'
;MTRFLDVVKYRRVALCSTKDIIECCFIVQDSLSYLNLELCISCVSHEFGYGTLSYHSGRQHDKGFVCTEEKCRKKFDRNRYLMYRLHLDIPKQRCISLKHGPSPEELVPGLEHFPVGKLLVCKDYYPYILSRFIEYIFEHTHIGYKLRVTKWLLRLEAVKEFEFGCLSAEVTNYFVDLLYPKFVNSELMKQFLRKCNLGDWIEGYERPEVLEGLLYLAHRCGRRRIEMVGAHDHALSNLCIFQQAFLNVRPLLKYRHAPSFCSSIYNRYLNLTLHYGKYLNLTKEVLLKPESFMGKQRYCLLLQIVLTYFTQASDPPGASEALRLLWSTYPDSYITLEEITSAFGEALDPELINHIYEFYSQSVGAVADVVQPRSLKHFCRLKIRKILWLNQNWLPEGIARTGLPNQLQAFLNLEKVAKYRVAIVRGKSALLQNEDLKHFLR
;
A
#
# COMPACT_ATOMS: atom_id res chain seq x y z
N MET A 1 3.89 -34.09 -28.67
CA MET A 1 4.15 -35.17 -27.71
C MET A 1 4.05 -34.62 -26.30
N THR A 2 2.89 -34.74 -25.68
CA THR A 2 2.67 -34.38 -24.27
C THR A 2 3.27 -35.50 -23.40
N ARG A 3 4.29 -35.18 -22.60
CA ARG A 3 4.85 -36.12 -21.62
C ARG A 3 3.74 -36.52 -20.64
N PHE A 4 3.44 -37.81 -20.55
CA PHE A 4 2.64 -38.34 -19.45
C PHE A 4 3.41 -38.07 -18.16
N LEU A 5 2.75 -37.48 -17.16
CA LEU A 5 3.34 -37.26 -15.85
C LEU A 5 3.32 -38.60 -15.10
N ASP A 6 4.48 -39.05 -14.60
CA ASP A 6 4.60 -40.29 -13.82
C ASP A 6 3.86 -40.22 -12.46
N VAL A 7 3.47 -39.01 -12.04
CA VAL A 7 2.74 -38.74 -10.79
C VAL A 7 1.51 -37.90 -11.07
N VAL A 8 0.34 -38.37 -10.57
CA VAL A 8 -0.92 -37.62 -10.63
C VAL A 8 -0.79 -36.36 -9.78
N LYS A 9 -0.83 -35.20 -10.43
CA LYS A 9 -0.86 -33.91 -9.75
C LYS A 9 -2.29 -33.50 -9.47
N TYR A 10 -2.48 -32.85 -8.32
CA TYR A 10 -3.78 -32.36 -7.88
C TYR A 10 -3.76 -30.84 -7.78
N ARG A 11 -4.93 -30.23 -7.98
CA ARG A 11 -5.11 -28.79 -7.76
C ARG A 11 -5.85 -28.46 -6.49
N ARG A 12 -5.56 -27.29 -5.95
CA ARG A 12 -6.37 -26.65 -4.91
C ARG A 12 -7.39 -25.71 -5.53
N VAL A 13 -8.60 -25.68 -4.95
CA VAL A 13 -9.68 -24.77 -5.34
C VAL A 13 -10.02 -23.87 -4.16
N ALA A 14 -9.96 -22.56 -4.37
CA ALA A 14 -10.37 -21.57 -3.38
C ALA A 14 -11.85 -21.22 -3.57
N LEU A 15 -12.65 -21.34 -2.51
CA LEU A 15 -14.05 -20.96 -2.47
C LEU A 15 -14.15 -19.49 -2.05
N CYS A 16 -14.74 -18.65 -2.90
CA CYS A 16 -14.90 -17.21 -2.60
C CYS A 16 -16.36 -16.79 -2.40
N SER A 17 -17.34 -17.67 -2.65
CA SER A 17 -18.75 -17.34 -2.48
C SER A 17 -19.30 -17.96 -1.19
N THR A 18 -20.19 -17.22 -0.52
CA THR A 18 -20.88 -17.69 0.69
C THR A 18 -21.62 -18.99 0.42
N LYS A 19 -22.30 -19.07 -0.73
CA LYS A 19 -23.03 -20.25 -1.17
C LYS A 19 -22.12 -21.48 -1.30
N ASP A 20 -20.99 -21.38 -1.99
CA ASP A 20 -20.09 -22.52 -2.17
C ASP A 20 -19.47 -22.97 -0.84
N ILE A 21 -19.16 -22.02 0.04
CA ILE A 21 -18.61 -22.30 1.37
C ILE A 21 -19.64 -23.05 2.23
N ILE A 22 -20.91 -22.63 2.21
CA ILE A 22 -22.01 -23.31 2.90
C ILE A 22 -22.22 -24.72 2.33
N GLU A 23 -22.31 -24.85 1.01
CA GLU A 23 -22.52 -26.15 0.36
C GLU A 23 -21.36 -27.14 0.59
N CYS A 24 -20.15 -26.64 0.76
CA CYS A 24 -18.96 -27.45 1.01
C CYS A 24 -18.54 -27.44 2.49
N CYS A 25 -19.38 -26.95 3.41
CA CYS A 25 -18.94 -26.66 4.79
C CYS A 25 -18.41 -27.89 5.51
N PHE A 26 -18.98 -29.08 5.26
CA PHE A 26 -18.51 -30.35 5.85
C PHE A 26 -17.07 -30.72 5.46
N ILE A 27 -16.56 -30.13 4.36
CA ILE A 27 -15.19 -30.29 3.88
C ILE A 27 -14.29 -29.17 4.43
N VAL A 28 -14.73 -27.92 4.32
CA VAL A 28 -13.88 -26.74 4.54
C VAL A 28 -13.95 -26.15 5.95
N GLN A 29 -14.90 -26.58 6.79
CA GLN A 29 -15.07 -26.10 8.16
C GLN A 29 -15.34 -27.26 9.13
N ASP A 30 -14.71 -27.20 10.31
CA ASP A 30 -14.86 -28.23 11.34
C ASP A 30 -16.01 -27.96 12.32
N SER A 31 -16.60 -26.75 12.31
CA SER A 31 -17.43 -26.23 13.41
C SER A 31 -18.87 -25.85 13.05
N LEU A 32 -19.32 -26.01 11.81
CA LEU A 32 -20.75 -25.80 11.50
C LEU A 32 -21.55 -27.07 11.83
N SER A 33 -22.29 -27.03 12.94
CA SER A 33 -23.31 -28.03 13.25
C SER A 33 -24.35 -28.08 12.13
N TYR A 34 -24.84 -29.27 11.80
CA TYR A 34 -25.90 -29.55 10.82
C TYR A 34 -27.18 -28.69 11.02
N LEU A 35 -27.41 -28.17 12.23
CA LEU A 35 -28.51 -27.27 12.61
C LEU A 35 -28.37 -25.81 12.10
N ASN A 36 -27.20 -25.39 11.62
CA ASN A 36 -26.96 -24.00 11.18
C ASN A 36 -27.20 -23.78 9.67
N LEU A 37 -27.49 -24.85 8.91
CA LEU A 37 -27.64 -24.78 7.45
C LEU A 37 -28.94 -24.07 7.03
N GLU A 38 -30.00 -24.16 7.82
CA GLU A 38 -31.28 -23.47 7.54
C GLU A 38 -31.14 -21.94 7.67
N LEU A 39 -30.37 -21.48 8.67
CA LEU A 39 -29.96 -20.08 8.80
C LEU A 39 -29.06 -19.63 7.64
N CYS A 40 -28.13 -20.47 7.21
CA CYS A 40 -27.27 -20.20 6.05
C CYS A 40 -28.05 -20.10 4.73
N ILE A 41 -29.10 -20.90 4.53
CA ILE A 41 -29.98 -20.84 3.34
C ILE A 41 -30.77 -19.52 3.29
N SER A 42 -31.18 -18.99 4.45
CA SER A 42 -31.79 -17.66 4.51
C SER A 42 -30.83 -16.54 4.07
N CYS A 43 -29.53 -16.64 4.44
CA CYS A 43 -28.49 -15.69 4.03
C CYS A 43 -28.17 -15.76 2.52
N VAL A 44 -28.31 -16.92 1.89
CA VAL A 44 -28.10 -17.10 0.44
C VAL A 44 -29.20 -16.43 -0.41
N SER A 45 -30.36 -16.13 0.20
CA SER A 45 -31.52 -15.55 -0.51
C SER A 45 -31.37 -14.04 -0.78
N HIS A 46 -30.40 -13.37 -0.13
CA HIS A 46 -30.01 -11.99 -0.43
C HIS A 46 -28.67 -12.00 -1.17
N GLU A 47 -28.72 -12.14 -2.49
CA GLU A 47 -27.55 -12.01 -3.35
C GLU A 47 -26.92 -10.61 -3.19
N PHE A 48 -25.75 -10.55 -2.57
CA PHE A 48 -24.84 -9.42 -2.69
C PHE A 48 -23.71 -9.83 -3.64
N GLY A 49 -23.78 -9.30 -4.86
CA GLY A 49 -22.97 -9.73 -5.98
C GLY A 49 -21.48 -9.57 -5.73
N TYR A 50 -20.76 -10.68 -5.74
CA TYR A 50 -19.59 -10.88 -6.60
C TYR A 50 -19.60 -12.36 -7.00
N GLY A 51 -19.78 -12.60 -8.30
CA GLY A 51 -19.52 -13.91 -8.88
C GLY A 51 -18.07 -14.27 -8.61
N THR A 52 -17.85 -15.47 -8.07
CA THR A 52 -16.53 -16.09 -8.06
C THR A 52 -15.90 -15.93 -9.44
N LEU A 53 -14.62 -15.55 -9.49
CA LEU A 53 -13.76 -15.76 -10.67
C LEU A 53 -13.60 -17.25 -11.05
N SER A 54 -14.48 -18.14 -10.59
CA SER A 54 -14.80 -19.37 -11.30
C SER A 54 -15.62 -18.99 -12.53
N TYR A 55 -14.90 -18.68 -13.62
CA TYR A 55 -15.37 -18.65 -15.01
C TYR A 55 -16.85 -18.99 -15.18
N HIS A 56 -17.66 -18.01 -15.51
CA HIS A 56 -19.04 -18.14 -16.02
C HIS A 56 -19.82 -19.38 -15.55
N SER A 57 -20.61 -19.24 -14.51
CA SER A 57 -21.78 -20.09 -14.33
C SER A 57 -22.95 -19.29 -13.82
N GLY A 58 -23.58 -18.55 -14.74
CA GLY A 58 -25.00 -18.22 -14.65
C GLY A 58 -25.83 -19.49 -14.88
N ARG A 59 -25.77 -20.44 -13.95
CA ARG A 59 -26.71 -21.56 -13.91
C ARG A 59 -27.66 -21.34 -12.76
N GLN A 60 -28.94 -21.17 -13.09
CA GLN A 60 -30.03 -21.55 -12.20
C GLN A 60 -29.75 -22.99 -11.77
N HIS A 61 -29.60 -23.21 -10.46
CA HIS A 61 -29.25 -24.50 -9.92
C HIS A 61 -30.42 -25.10 -9.13
N ASP A 62 -30.67 -26.37 -9.43
CA ASP A 62 -31.60 -27.27 -8.76
C ASP A 62 -31.39 -27.31 -7.25
N LYS A 63 -32.48 -27.55 -6.53
CA LYS A 63 -32.64 -27.70 -5.07
C LYS A 63 -31.89 -28.92 -4.48
N GLY A 64 -30.73 -29.30 -5.01
CA GLY A 64 -29.97 -30.47 -4.63
C GLY A 64 -28.87 -30.16 -3.63
N PHE A 65 -29.09 -30.48 -2.36
CA PHE A 65 -28.09 -30.41 -1.29
C PHE A 65 -26.84 -31.26 -1.60
N VAL A 66 -25.65 -30.66 -1.49
CA VAL A 66 -24.35 -31.32 -1.71
C VAL A 66 -23.87 -31.94 -0.40
N CYS A 67 -23.80 -33.28 -0.31
CA CYS A 67 -23.40 -33.97 0.94
C CYS A 67 -22.22 -34.94 0.79
N THR A 68 -21.55 -34.99 -0.37
CA THR A 68 -20.42 -35.91 -0.58
C THR A 68 -19.26 -35.22 -1.28
N GLU A 69 -18.04 -35.67 -0.99
CA GLU A 69 -16.84 -35.19 -1.68
C GLU A 69 -16.93 -35.42 -3.20
N GLU A 70 -17.57 -36.51 -3.65
CA GLU A 70 -17.74 -36.81 -5.08
C GLU A 70 -18.65 -35.80 -5.78
N LYS A 71 -19.75 -35.38 -5.15
CA LYS A 71 -20.59 -34.29 -5.68
C LYS A 71 -19.79 -32.99 -5.77
N CYS A 72 -18.94 -32.70 -4.79
CA CYS A 72 -18.05 -31.53 -4.83
C CYS A 72 -17.06 -31.62 -6.00
N ARG A 73 -16.40 -32.78 -6.21
CA ARG A 73 -15.49 -32.97 -7.35
C ARG A 73 -16.21 -32.76 -8.68
N LYS A 74 -17.41 -33.31 -8.86
CA LYS A 74 -18.22 -33.11 -10.08
C LYS A 74 -18.62 -31.64 -10.30
N LYS A 75 -18.86 -30.89 -9.23
CA LYS A 75 -19.17 -29.45 -9.31
C LYS A 75 -17.97 -28.63 -9.78
N PHE A 76 -16.78 -28.90 -9.22
CA PHE A 76 -15.58 -28.12 -9.50
C PHE A 76 -14.74 -28.63 -10.68
N ASP A 77 -14.95 -29.86 -11.12
CA ASP A 77 -14.27 -30.50 -12.25
C ASP A 77 -15.27 -30.77 -13.39
N ARG A 78 -15.40 -29.78 -14.29
CA ARG A 78 -16.39 -29.78 -15.40
C ARG A 78 -16.26 -31.00 -16.31
N ASN A 79 -15.05 -31.51 -16.46
CA ASN A 79 -14.76 -32.63 -17.35
C ASN A 79 -14.87 -33.97 -16.65
N ARG A 80 -14.94 -34.03 -15.31
CA ARG A 80 -15.05 -35.28 -14.57
C ARG A 80 -16.27 -36.10 -14.96
N TYR A 81 -17.40 -35.47 -15.25
CA TYR A 81 -18.58 -36.19 -15.76
C TYR A 81 -18.31 -36.86 -17.11
N LEU A 82 -17.60 -36.17 -18.01
CA LEU A 82 -17.18 -36.71 -19.30
C LEU A 82 -16.15 -37.84 -19.11
N MET A 83 -15.15 -37.65 -18.23
CA MET A 83 -14.14 -38.67 -17.91
C MET A 83 -14.77 -39.91 -17.30
N TYR A 84 -15.77 -39.74 -16.42
CA TYR A 84 -16.52 -40.85 -15.85
C TYR A 84 -17.29 -41.63 -16.93
N ARG A 85 -17.98 -40.94 -17.86
CA ARG A 85 -18.70 -41.57 -18.97
C ARG A 85 -17.77 -42.29 -19.96
N LEU A 86 -16.56 -41.80 -20.14
CA LEU A 86 -15.56 -42.37 -21.04
C LEU A 86 -14.67 -43.43 -20.36
N HIS A 87 -14.90 -43.75 -19.08
CA HIS A 87 -14.04 -44.62 -18.27
C HIS A 87 -12.57 -44.14 -18.19
N LEU A 88 -12.36 -42.84 -18.34
CA LEU A 88 -11.05 -42.16 -18.26
C LEU A 88 -10.82 -41.48 -16.91
N ASP A 89 -11.74 -41.64 -15.96
CA ASP A 89 -11.64 -41.03 -14.63
C ASP A 89 -10.57 -41.72 -13.77
N ILE A 90 -10.07 -40.99 -12.78
CA ILE A 90 -9.04 -41.45 -11.86
C ILE A 90 -9.59 -42.60 -11.02
N PRO A 91 -8.88 -43.75 -10.91
CA PRO A 91 -9.32 -44.85 -10.06
C PRO A 91 -9.59 -44.37 -8.63
N LYS A 92 -10.66 -44.88 -8.01
CA LYS A 92 -11.10 -44.47 -6.67
C LYS A 92 -9.97 -44.55 -5.63
N GLN A 93 -9.07 -45.53 -5.75
CA GLN A 93 -7.92 -45.74 -4.86
C GLN A 93 -6.85 -44.64 -4.97
N ARG A 94 -6.82 -43.91 -6.09
CA ARG A 94 -5.89 -42.79 -6.32
C ARG A 94 -6.49 -41.45 -5.92
N CYS A 95 -7.83 -41.35 -5.77
CA CYS A 95 -8.50 -40.11 -5.35
C CYS A 95 -8.12 -39.75 -3.90
N ILE A 96 -7.69 -38.50 -3.69
CA ILE A 96 -7.37 -37.97 -2.37
C ILE A 96 -8.59 -37.32 -1.70
N SER A 97 -8.69 -37.39 -0.37
CA SER A 97 -9.74 -36.69 0.39
C SER A 97 -9.66 -35.18 0.16
N LEU A 98 -10.81 -34.55 -0.06
CA LEU A 98 -10.87 -33.09 -0.20
C LEU A 98 -10.63 -32.36 1.12
N LYS A 99 -10.94 -33.03 2.25
CA LYS A 99 -10.76 -32.50 3.62
C LYS A 99 -9.37 -32.82 4.16
N HIS A 100 -8.97 -34.09 4.12
CA HIS A 100 -7.72 -34.59 4.71
C HIS A 100 -6.58 -34.76 3.70
N GLY A 101 -6.72 -34.17 2.51
CA GLY A 101 -5.71 -34.23 1.45
C GLY A 101 -4.40 -33.51 1.80
N PRO A 102 -3.37 -33.68 0.94
CA PRO A 102 -2.03 -33.11 1.08
C PRO A 102 -2.01 -31.61 1.38
N SER A 103 -0.86 -31.13 1.86
CA SER A 103 -0.72 -29.73 2.27
C SER A 103 -0.99 -28.79 1.08
N PRO A 104 -1.61 -27.61 1.28
CA PRO A 104 -1.91 -26.68 0.18
C PRO A 104 -0.68 -26.29 -0.66
N GLU A 105 0.53 -26.36 -0.09
CA GLU A 105 1.81 -26.07 -0.74
C GLU A 105 2.24 -27.15 -1.74
N GLU A 106 1.76 -28.38 -1.58
CA GLU A 106 2.06 -29.54 -2.45
C GLU A 106 1.14 -29.60 -3.67
N LEU A 107 0.12 -28.73 -3.72
CA LEU A 107 -0.93 -28.71 -4.73
C LEU A 107 -0.71 -27.60 -5.77
N VAL A 108 -1.05 -27.90 -7.01
CA VAL A 108 -0.93 -26.95 -8.13
C VAL A 108 -2.04 -25.89 -8.04
N PRO A 109 -1.74 -24.59 -8.13
CA PRO A 109 -2.77 -23.56 -8.18
C PRO A 109 -3.45 -23.52 -9.57
N GLY A 110 -4.79 -23.46 -9.59
CA GLY A 110 -5.56 -22.85 -10.69
C GLY A 110 -5.60 -23.55 -12.07
N LEU A 111 -4.87 -24.64 -12.31
CA LEU A 111 -4.87 -25.30 -13.62
C LEU A 111 -6.04 -26.27 -13.76
N GLU A 112 -7.00 -25.96 -14.64
CA GLU A 112 -8.26 -26.71 -14.83
C GLU A 112 -8.08 -28.16 -15.28
N HIS A 113 -6.91 -28.53 -15.79
CA HIS A 113 -6.62 -29.88 -16.27
C HIS A 113 -6.25 -30.86 -15.15
N PHE A 114 -6.00 -30.39 -13.92
CA PHE A 114 -5.70 -31.26 -12.80
C PHE A 114 -6.95 -31.57 -11.96
N PRO A 115 -7.09 -32.82 -11.48
CA PRO A 115 -8.16 -33.19 -10.56
C PRO A 115 -8.12 -32.34 -9.29
N VAL A 116 -9.31 -32.06 -8.75
CA VAL A 116 -9.45 -31.32 -7.48
C VAL A 116 -8.98 -32.20 -6.32
N GLY A 117 -7.95 -31.71 -5.64
CA GLY A 117 -7.36 -32.37 -4.49
C GLY A 117 -7.76 -31.80 -3.14
N LYS A 118 -8.04 -30.49 -3.08
CA LYS A 118 -8.38 -29.81 -1.83
C LYS A 118 -9.28 -28.61 -2.10
N LEU A 119 -10.26 -28.43 -1.24
CA LEU A 119 -11.08 -27.22 -1.18
C LEU A 119 -10.59 -26.37 -0.01
N LEU A 120 -10.45 -25.07 -0.24
CA LEU A 120 -10.03 -24.11 0.77
C LEU A 120 -10.97 -22.91 0.71
N VAL A 121 -11.28 -22.29 1.84
CA VAL A 121 -11.91 -20.97 1.83
C VAL A 121 -10.86 -19.95 1.36
N CYS A 122 -11.25 -19.03 0.48
CA CYS A 122 -10.37 -17.94 0.06
C CYS A 122 -9.92 -17.15 1.28
N LYS A 123 -8.63 -16.81 1.35
CA LYS A 123 -8.05 -16.11 2.52
C LYS A 123 -8.73 -14.76 2.78
N ASP A 124 -9.22 -14.11 1.73
CA ASP A 124 -9.83 -12.78 1.81
C ASP A 124 -11.34 -12.82 2.06
N TYR A 125 -11.96 -14.01 2.07
CA TYR A 125 -13.40 -14.15 2.22
C TYR A 125 -13.91 -13.66 3.58
N TYR A 126 -13.33 -14.12 4.69
CA TYR A 126 -13.77 -13.68 6.02
C TYR A 126 -13.45 -12.21 6.30
N PRO A 127 -12.26 -11.68 5.95
CA PRO A 127 -12.01 -10.23 6.01
C PRO A 127 -13.03 -9.41 5.22
N TYR A 128 -13.43 -9.88 4.04
CA TYR A 128 -14.46 -9.22 3.22
C TYR A 128 -15.83 -9.19 3.93
N ILE A 129 -16.31 -10.34 4.42
CA ILE A 129 -17.58 -10.41 5.15
C ILE A 129 -17.56 -9.54 6.40
N LEU A 130 -16.44 -9.55 7.14
CA LEU A 130 -16.23 -8.69 8.30
C LEU A 130 -16.30 -7.21 7.92
N SER A 131 -15.65 -6.81 6.81
CA SER A 131 -15.68 -5.44 6.31
C SER A 131 -17.11 -4.98 6.01
N ARG A 132 -17.89 -5.79 5.27
CA ARG A 132 -19.30 -5.52 4.95
C ARG A 132 -20.17 -5.42 6.21
N PHE A 133 -19.94 -6.29 7.19
CA PHE A 133 -20.65 -6.24 8.47
C PHE A 133 -20.35 -4.94 9.24
N ILE A 134 -19.09 -4.50 9.26
CA ILE A 134 -18.69 -3.25 9.89
C ILE A 134 -19.30 -2.05 9.15
N GLU A 135 -19.22 -2.01 7.82
CA GLU A 135 -19.84 -0.99 6.98
C GLU A 135 -21.33 -0.83 7.32
N TYR A 136 -22.08 -1.94 7.29
CA TYR A 136 -23.50 -1.94 7.62
C TYR A 136 -23.79 -1.33 8.99
N ILE A 137 -23.02 -1.72 10.01
CA ILE A 137 -23.17 -1.19 11.38
C ILE A 137 -22.85 0.31 11.42
N PHE A 138 -21.79 0.73 10.75
CA PHE A 138 -21.38 2.13 10.76
C PHE A 138 -22.32 3.03 9.95
N GLU A 139 -23.07 2.49 9.00
CA GLU A 139 -24.08 3.23 8.24
C GLU A 139 -25.43 3.31 8.97
N HIS A 140 -25.87 2.22 9.60
CA HIS A 140 -27.27 2.06 10.03
C HIS A 140 -27.50 2.20 11.55
N THR A 141 -26.45 2.36 12.35
CA THR A 141 -26.59 2.40 13.82
C THR A 141 -26.09 3.70 14.43
N HIS A 142 -26.48 3.97 15.69
CA HIS A 142 -26.04 5.16 16.41
C HIS A 142 -24.63 4.98 17.02
N ILE A 143 -23.97 6.10 17.35
CA ILE A 143 -22.57 6.16 17.80
C ILE A 143 -22.24 5.25 18.99
N GLY A 144 -23.18 5.08 19.93
CA GLY A 144 -23.03 4.22 21.10
C GLY A 144 -22.91 2.74 20.75
N TYR A 145 -23.70 2.29 19.76
CA TYR A 145 -23.63 0.93 19.25
C TYR A 145 -22.35 0.69 18.46
N LYS A 146 -21.96 1.63 17.58
CA LYS A 146 -20.67 1.58 16.84
C LYS A 146 -19.50 1.38 17.80
N LEU A 147 -19.43 2.17 18.87
CA LEU A 147 -18.36 2.06 19.88
C LEU A 147 -18.38 0.71 20.60
N ARG A 148 -19.56 0.17 20.92
CA ARG A 148 -19.69 -1.13 21.58
C ARG A 148 -19.16 -2.25 20.68
N VAL A 149 -19.55 -2.25 19.40
CA VAL A 149 -19.10 -3.22 18.41
C VAL A 149 -17.60 -3.10 18.17
N THR A 150 -17.07 -1.89 18.00
CA THR A 150 -15.62 -1.67 17.87
C THR A 150 -14.85 -2.21 19.08
N LYS A 151 -15.32 -1.95 20.30
CA LYS A 151 -14.70 -2.51 21.52
C LYS A 151 -14.74 -4.04 21.54
N TRP A 152 -15.86 -4.62 21.12
CA TRP A 152 -16.00 -6.07 21.04
C TRP A 152 -15.02 -6.66 20.01
N LEU A 153 -15.03 -6.15 18.77
CA LEU A 153 -14.15 -6.60 17.69
C LEU A 153 -12.66 -6.51 18.05
N LEU A 154 -12.23 -5.39 18.65
CA LEU A 154 -10.83 -5.21 19.04
C LEU A 154 -10.40 -6.15 20.18
N ARG A 155 -11.33 -6.59 21.04
CA ARG A 155 -11.07 -7.54 22.13
C ARG A 155 -11.13 -9.01 21.74
N LEU A 156 -11.76 -9.35 20.61
CA LEU A 156 -11.84 -10.73 20.16
C LEU A 156 -10.44 -11.24 19.80
N GLU A 157 -9.96 -12.25 20.52
CA GLU A 157 -8.69 -12.94 20.20
C GLU A 157 -8.82 -13.81 18.94
N ALA A 158 -10.02 -14.30 18.65
CA ALA A 158 -10.31 -15.12 17.48
C ALA A 158 -10.13 -14.36 16.16
N VAL A 159 -10.29 -13.02 16.17
CA VAL A 159 -9.95 -12.17 15.02
C VAL A 159 -8.47 -11.84 15.14
N LYS A 160 -7.65 -12.58 14.40
CA LYS A 160 -6.20 -12.43 14.43
C LYS A 160 -5.81 -11.13 13.73
N GLU A 161 -4.55 -10.77 13.88
CA GLU A 161 -3.97 -9.60 13.21
C GLU A 161 -4.11 -9.69 11.68
N PHE A 162 -4.18 -10.90 11.12
CA PHE A 162 -4.35 -11.12 9.69
C PHE A 162 -5.71 -10.61 9.19
N GLU A 163 -6.81 -10.93 9.87
CA GLU A 163 -8.15 -10.53 9.41
C GLU A 163 -8.37 -9.01 9.51
N PHE A 164 -7.79 -8.36 10.53
CA PHE A 164 -7.78 -6.90 10.63
C PHE A 164 -6.80 -6.24 9.65
N GLY A 165 -5.71 -6.91 9.31
CA GLY A 165 -4.73 -6.45 8.33
C GLY A 165 -5.27 -6.41 6.89
N CYS A 166 -6.36 -7.11 6.62
CA CYS A 166 -7.03 -7.19 5.31
C CYS A 166 -8.34 -6.37 5.24
N LEU A 167 -8.63 -5.53 6.24
CA LEU A 167 -9.78 -4.64 6.18
C LEU A 167 -9.57 -3.56 5.12
N SER A 168 -10.67 -3.16 4.47
CA SER A 168 -10.61 -2.08 3.48
C SER A 168 -10.20 -0.74 4.10
N ALA A 169 -9.73 0.17 3.25
CA ALA A 169 -9.37 1.53 3.66
C ALA A 169 -10.58 2.25 4.28
N GLU A 170 -11.78 2.04 3.73
CA GLU A 170 -13.04 2.64 4.20
C GLU A 170 -13.38 2.20 5.61
N VAL A 171 -13.32 0.88 5.86
CA VAL A 171 -13.56 0.31 7.18
C VAL A 171 -12.52 0.79 8.19
N THR A 172 -11.26 0.86 7.79
CA THR A 172 -10.20 1.42 8.62
C THR A 172 -10.48 2.88 8.95
N ASN A 173 -10.95 3.67 7.98
CA ASN A 173 -11.30 5.07 8.20
C ASN A 173 -12.47 5.22 9.18
N TYR A 174 -13.47 4.35 9.14
CA TYR A 174 -14.55 4.34 10.14
C TYR A 174 -14.03 4.17 11.58
N PHE A 175 -13.07 3.27 11.79
CA PHE A 175 -12.44 3.13 13.10
C PHE A 175 -11.62 4.36 13.47
N VAL A 176 -10.86 4.92 12.53
CA VAL A 176 -10.07 6.15 12.77
C VAL A 176 -10.99 7.31 13.17
N ASP A 177 -12.08 7.56 12.45
CA ASP A 177 -13.02 8.64 12.77
C ASP A 177 -13.73 8.45 14.11
N LEU A 178 -14.00 7.20 14.49
CA LEU A 178 -14.62 6.91 15.78
C LEU A 178 -13.64 7.04 16.94
N LEU A 179 -12.42 6.53 16.77
CA LEU A 179 -11.45 6.36 17.84
C LEU A 179 -10.53 7.57 17.99
N TYR A 180 -10.07 8.18 16.90
CA TYR A 180 -9.07 9.24 16.95
C TYR A 180 -9.56 10.45 17.77
N PRO A 181 -10.74 11.05 17.54
CA PRO A 181 -11.13 12.25 18.29
C PRO A 181 -11.37 12.00 19.79
N LYS A 182 -11.77 10.79 20.17
CA LYS A 182 -12.30 10.46 21.51
C LYS A 182 -11.33 9.67 22.38
N PHE A 183 -10.37 8.98 21.76
CA PHE A 183 -9.67 7.87 22.40
C PHE A 183 -8.18 7.81 22.04
N VAL A 184 -7.59 8.92 21.54
CA VAL A 184 -6.17 9.08 21.16
C VAL A 184 -5.21 8.29 22.07
N ASN A 185 -5.33 8.43 23.39
CA ASN A 185 -4.42 7.80 24.37
C ASN A 185 -4.98 6.58 25.11
N SER A 186 -6.13 6.06 24.70
CA SER A 186 -6.79 4.93 25.37
C SER A 186 -6.15 3.59 25.01
N GLU A 187 -6.28 2.59 25.88
CA GLU A 187 -5.88 1.20 25.56
C GLU A 187 -6.61 0.66 24.32
N LEU A 188 -7.82 1.15 24.06
CA LEU A 188 -8.59 0.77 22.88
C LEU A 188 -7.90 1.21 21.58
N MET A 189 -7.35 2.42 21.54
CA MET A 189 -6.58 2.90 20.39
C MET A 189 -5.28 2.11 20.22
N LYS A 190 -4.62 1.73 21.32
CA LYS A 190 -3.44 0.85 21.25
C LYS A 190 -3.77 -0.52 20.68
N GLN A 191 -4.90 -1.11 21.07
CA GLN A 191 -5.38 -2.38 20.51
C GLN A 191 -5.71 -2.25 19.03
N PHE A 192 -6.38 -1.18 18.62
CA PHE A 192 -6.64 -0.86 17.22
C PHE A 192 -5.34 -0.78 16.43
N LEU A 193 -4.38 0.03 16.89
CA LEU A 193 -3.09 0.20 16.23
C LEU A 193 -2.27 -1.09 16.21
N ARG A 194 -2.43 -2.02 17.16
CA ARG A 194 -1.77 -3.33 17.16
C ARG A 194 -2.38 -4.31 16.15
N LYS A 195 -3.67 -4.22 15.86
CA LYS A 195 -4.36 -5.15 14.97
C LYS A 195 -4.47 -4.65 13.54
N CYS A 196 -4.61 -3.35 13.33
CA CYS A 196 -4.92 -2.78 12.02
C CYS A 196 -3.67 -2.47 11.21
N ASN A 197 -3.78 -2.66 9.91
CA ASN A 197 -2.84 -2.17 8.92
C ASN A 197 -3.37 -0.85 8.36
N LEU A 198 -2.64 0.26 8.54
CA LEU A 198 -3.06 1.54 7.96
C LEU A 198 -2.45 1.77 6.57
N GLY A 199 -1.80 0.77 5.95
CA GLY A 199 -1.17 0.91 4.63
C GLY A 199 -2.20 1.32 3.58
N ASP A 200 -3.25 0.52 3.45
CA ASP A 200 -4.38 0.80 2.55
C ASP A 200 -5.10 2.10 2.92
N TRP A 201 -5.18 2.43 4.23
CA TRP A 201 -5.74 3.71 4.68
C TRP A 201 -4.90 4.92 4.27
N ILE A 202 -3.57 4.84 4.38
CA ILE A 202 -2.65 5.90 3.90
C ILE A 202 -2.76 6.09 2.39
N GLU A 203 -2.97 5.00 1.65
CA GLU A 203 -3.20 5.03 0.21
C GLU A 203 -4.52 5.71 -0.15
N GLY A 204 -5.60 5.42 0.58
CA GLY A 204 -6.94 5.92 0.27
C GLY A 204 -7.30 7.29 0.85
N TYR A 205 -6.63 7.75 1.91
CA TYR A 205 -7.02 8.95 2.65
C TYR A 205 -5.85 9.91 2.91
N GLU A 206 -5.97 11.13 2.36
CA GLU A 206 -5.06 12.23 2.65
C GLU A 206 -5.50 13.03 3.89
N ARG A 207 -4.98 12.64 5.06
CA ARG A 207 -5.31 13.26 6.36
C ARG A 207 -4.04 13.43 7.19
N PRO A 208 -3.15 14.38 6.83
CA PRO A 208 -1.79 14.44 7.35
C PRO A 208 -1.73 14.61 8.88
N GLU A 209 -2.63 15.38 9.49
CA GLU A 209 -2.66 15.59 10.94
C GLU A 209 -3.07 14.32 11.69
N VAL A 210 -4.06 13.59 11.15
CA VAL A 210 -4.53 12.32 11.72
C VAL A 210 -3.44 11.26 11.56
N LEU A 211 -2.83 11.18 10.37
CA LEU A 211 -1.71 10.28 10.10
C LEU A 211 -0.55 10.55 11.06
N GLU A 212 -0.14 11.80 11.26
CA GLU A 212 0.92 12.16 12.20
C GLU A 212 0.59 11.70 13.63
N GLY A 213 -0.64 11.94 14.10
CA GLY A 213 -1.10 11.47 15.41
C GLY A 213 -1.11 9.95 15.53
N LEU A 214 -1.58 9.22 14.51
CA LEU A 214 -1.57 7.75 14.50
C LEU A 214 -0.14 7.19 14.51
N LEU A 215 0.79 7.79 13.76
CA LEU A 215 2.20 7.40 13.75
C LEU A 215 2.86 7.66 15.11
N TYR A 216 2.58 8.80 15.73
CA TYR A 216 3.04 9.12 17.09
C TYR A 216 2.54 8.11 18.13
N LEU A 217 1.26 7.74 18.06
CA LEU A 217 0.67 6.76 18.98
C LEU A 217 1.21 5.36 18.75
N ALA A 218 1.35 4.94 17.49
CA ALA A 218 1.92 3.64 17.15
C ALA A 218 3.32 3.47 17.76
N HIS A 219 4.13 4.54 17.71
CA HIS A 219 5.43 4.59 18.39
C HIS A 219 5.31 4.40 19.90
N ARG A 220 4.45 5.18 20.58
CA ARG A 220 4.24 5.09 22.04
C ARG A 220 3.75 3.70 22.49
N CYS A 221 3.11 2.95 21.61
CA CYS A 221 2.66 1.58 21.87
C CYS A 221 3.76 0.52 21.76
N GLY A 222 5.00 0.91 21.45
CA GLY A 222 6.13 0.00 21.33
C GLY A 222 6.22 -0.71 19.97
N ARG A 223 5.48 -0.27 18.94
CA ARG A 223 5.74 -0.75 17.57
C ARG A 223 7.09 -0.20 17.10
N ARG A 224 8.10 -1.09 17.13
CA ARG A 224 9.54 -0.78 16.96
C ARG A 224 9.90 -0.35 15.55
N ARG A 225 9.13 -0.82 14.58
CA ARG A 225 9.05 -0.30 13.23
C ARG A 225 7.61 0.08 13.03
N ILE A 226 7.35 1.09 12.22
CA ILE A 226 6.04 1.23 11.58
C ILE A 226 5.94 0.02 10.63
N GLU A 227 5.86 -1.21 11.16
CA GLU A 227 5.51 -2.43 10.45
C GLU A 227 4.02 -2.31 10.20
N MET A 228 3.70 -1.42 9.29
CA MET A 228 2.41 -1.38 8.63
C MET A 228 2.47 -2.55 7.67
N VAL A 229 2.03 -3.69 8.20
CA VAL A 229 2.25 -5.02 7.65
C VAL A 229 1.88 -5.06 6.17
N GLY A 230 2.90 -5.23 5.35
CA GLY A 230 2.82 -5.46 3.91
C GLY A 230 4.23 -5.47 3.34
N ALA A 231 4.46 -6.20 2.24
CA ALA A 231 5.76 -6.31 1.55
C ALA A 231 6.29 -4.97 0.96
N HIS A 232 5.72 -3.84 1.38
CA HIS A 232 5.87 -2.50 0.82
C HIS A 232 6.25 -1.47 1.87
N ASP A 233 6.72 -1.92 3.04
CA ASP A 233 7.15 -1.05 4.12
C ASP A 233 8.13 0.03 3.62
N HIS A 234 8.97 -0.33 2.66
CA HIS A 234 9.95 0.50 1.97
C HIS A 234 9.38 1.60 1.02
N ALA A 235 8.06 1.65 0.80
CA ALA A 235 7.42 2.36 -0.30
C ALA A 235 6.33 3.37 0.09
N LEU A 236 5.94 3.52 1.36
CA LEU A 236 4.77 4.36 1.74
C LEU A 236 4.79 5.77 1.17
N SER A 237 5.93 6.49 1.23
CA SER A 237 6.03 7.83 0.63
C SER A 237 5.89 7.81 -0.91
N ASN A 238 6.29 6.73 -1.57
CA ASN A 238 6.06 6.54 -3.02
C ASN A 238 4.60 6.18 -3.32
N LEU A 239 3.95 5.42 -2.44
CA LEU A 239 2.52 5.11 -2.55
C LEU A 239 1.68 6.39 -2.47
N CYS A 240 2.03 7.32 -1.58
CA CYS A 240 1.43 8.64 -1.54
C CYS A 240 1.56 9.40 -2.87
N ILE A 241 2.70 9.28 -3.58
CA ILE A 241 2.83 9.87 -4.92
C ILE A 241 1.92 9.16 -5.93
N PHE A 242 1.86 7.83 -5.92
CA PHE A 242 1.01 7.06 -6.83
C PHE A 242 -0.48 7.39 -6.68
N GLN A 243 -0.92 7.64 -5.45
CA GLN A 243 -2.32 7.93 -5.11
C GLN A 243 -2.62 9.42 -4.99
N GLN A 244 -1.67 10.30 -5.33
CA GLN A 244 -1.80 11.76 -5.24
C GLN A 244 -2.07 12.30 -3.81
N ALA A 245 -1.80 11.51 -2.77
CA ALA A 245 -1.89 11.90 -1.37
C ALA A 245 -0.59 12.60 -0.92
N PHE A 246 -0.21 13.68 -1.61
CA PHE A 246 1.07 14.37 -1.46
C PHE A 246 1.33 14.88 -0.03
N LEU A 247 0.31 15.38 0.67
CA LEU A 247 0.43 15.93 2.02
C LEU A 247 0.79 14.87 3.06
N ASN A 248 0.44 13.60 2.82
CA ASN A 248 0.83 12.48 3.70
C ASN A 248 2.34 12.19 3.67
N VAL A 249 3.09 12.66 2.66
CA VAL A 249 4.54 12.45 2.56
C VAL A 249 5.29 13.07 3.74
N ARG A 250 4.85 14.23 4.23
CA ARG A 250 5.51 14.94 5.34
C ARG A 250 5.43 14.14 6.66
N PRO A 251 4.26 13.75 7.19
CA PRO A 251 4.17 12.89 8.36
C PRO A 251 5.02 11.61 8.25
N LEU A 252 5.04 10.97 7.07
CA LEU A 252 5.85 9.76 6.86
C LEU A 252 7.35 10.03 6.98
N LEU A 253 7.85 11.12 6.39
CA LEU A 253 9.26 11.49 6.46
C LEU A 253 9.65 12.13 7.80
N LYS A 254 8.71 12.59 8.63
CA LYS A 254 9.01 12.90 10.04
C LYS A 254 9.49 11.66 10.76
N TYR A 255 8.95 10.49 10.46
CA TYR A 255 9.25 9.28 11.21
C TYR A 255 10.17 8.27 10.48
N ARG A 256 10.63 8.63 9.27
CA ARG A 256 11.54 7.82 8.45
C ARG A 256 12.70 8.64 7.90
N HIS A 257 13.88 8.03 7.84
CA HIS A 257 15.08 8.74 7.40
C HIS A 257 15.06 9.10 5.90
N ALA A 258 14.68 8.15 5.04
CA ALA A 258 14.52 8.32 3.59
C ALA A 258 13.64 7.20 2.99
N PRO A 259 13.00 7.42 1.83
CA PRO A 259 12.41 6.34 1.03
C PRO A 259 13.50 5.41 0.49
N SER A 260 13.16 4.14 0.31
CA SER A 260 14.07 3.13 -0.26
C SER A 260 13.66 2.78 -1.68
N PHE A 261 14.66 2.49 -2.51
CA PHE A 261 14.46 1.97 -3.85
C PHE A 261 14.20 0.45 -3.81
N CYS A 262 13.27 -0.03 -4.64
CA CYS A 262 13.14 -1.44 -4.97
C CYS A 262 12.49 -1.63 -6.36
N SER A 263 12.67 -2.81 -6.95
CA SER A 263 12.20 -3.10 -8.31
C SER A 263 10.67 -3.00 -8.49
N SER A 264 9.89 -3.26 -7.44
CA SER A 264 8.42 -3.11 -7.51
C SER A 264 7.99 -1.64 -7.61
N ILE A 265 8.65 -0.74 -6.89
CA ILE A 265 8.43 0.71 -6.99
C ILE A 265 8.78 1.21 -8.39
N TYR A 266 9.92 0.78 -8.93
CA TYR A 266 10.33 1.10 -10.29
C TYR A 266 9.28 0.69 -11.32
N ASN A 267 8.84 -0.57 -11.29
CA ASN A 267 7.83 -1.07 -12.22
C ASN A 267 6.49 -0.32 -12.08
N ARG A 268 6.14 0.10 -10.86
CA ARG A 268 4.90 0.88 -10.61
C ARG A 268 5.01 2.29 -11.18
N TYR A 269 6.13 3.00 -11.00
CA TYR A 269 6.37 4.27 -11.67
C TYR A 269 6.32 4.13 -13.18
N LEU A 270 6.99 3.13 -13.75
CA LEU A 270 6.99 2.88 -15.20
C LEU A 270 5.57 2.68 -15.74
N ASN A 271 4.78 1.81 -15.11
CA ASN A 271 3.40 1.52 -15.53
C ASN A 271 2.48 2.73 -15.40
N LEU A 272 2.61 3.53 -14.34
CA LEU A 272 1.80 4.73 -14.15
C LEU A 272 2.22 5.83 -15.14
N THR A 273 3.51 6.03 -15.39
CA THR A 273 3.97 6.95 -16.42
C THR A 273 3.48 6.55 -17.82
N LEU A 274 3.41 5.25 -18.13
CA LEU A 274 2.75 4.77 -19.36
C LEU A 274 1.25 5.10 -19.38
N HIS A 275 0.57 4.93 -18.26
CA HIS A 275 -0.86 5.17 -18.15
C HIS A 275 -1.20 6.65 -18.37
N TYR A 276 -0.56 7.55 -17.63
CA TYR A 276 -0.76 9.00 -17.77
C TYR A 276 -0.17 9.55 -19.07
N GLY A 277 0.90 8.92 -19.56
CA GLY A 277 1.55 9.24 -20.83
C GLY A 277 0.88 8.65 -22.06
N LYS A 278 -0.27 7.98 -21.95
CA LYS A 278 -0.93 7.29 -23.07
C LYS A 278 -1.31 8.22 -24.23
N TYR A 279 -1.57 9.50 -23.93
CA TYR A 279 -1.87 10.53 -24.93
C TYR A 279 -0.60 11.24 -25.44
N LEU A 280 0.56 10.83 -24.96
CA LEU A 280 1.89 11.23 -25.41
C LEU A 280 2.52 10.04 -26.15
N ASN A 281 3.59 10.24 -26.92
CA ASN A 281 4.28 9.15 -27.63
C ASN A 281 5.08 8.21 -26.69
N LEU A 282 4.67 8.09 -25.43
CA LEU A 282 5.32 7.28 -24.40
C LEU A 282 4.86 5.83 -24.50
N THR A 283 5.50 5.05 -25.37
CA THR A 283 5.32 3.59 -25.42
C THR A 283 6.22 2.88 -24.42
N LYS A 284 5.91 1.61 -24.12
CA LYS A 284 6.74 0.78 -23.24
C LYS A 284 8.17 0.64 -23.75
N GLU A 285 8.34 0.53 -25.06
CA GLU A 285 9.66 0.45 -25.69
C GLU A 285 10.46 1.73 -25.47
N VAL A 286 9.83 2.88 -25.69
CA VAL A 286 10.47 4.19 -25.46
C VAL A 286 10.86 4.36 -23.99
N LEU A 287 9.97 4.05 -23.04
CA LEU A 287 10.26 4.20 -21.62
C LEU A 287 11.31 3.21 -21.09
N LEU A 288 11.58 2.10 -21.78
CA LEU A 288 12.62 1.16 -21.35
C LEU A 288 14.01 1.55 -21.86
N LYS A 289 14.13 2.39 -22.90
CA LYS A 289 15.44 2.81 -23.45
C LYS A 289 16.34 3.49 -22.40
N PRO A 290 15.85 4.45 -21.58
CA PRO A 290 16.71 5.21 -20.66
C PRO A 290 17.35 4.36 -19.57
N GLU A 291 16.74 3.22 -19.24
CA GLU A 291 17.28 2.30 -18.25
C GLU A 291 18.70 1.82 -18.61
N SER A 292 18.99 1.66 -19.91
CA SER A 292 20.26 1.12 -20.40
C SER A 292 21.46 2.03 -20.15
N PHE A 293 21.27 3.35 -20.12
CA PHE A 293 22.36 4.33 -19.97
C PHE A 293 22.32 5.11 -18.64
N MET A 294 21.18 5.21 -17.94
CA MET A 294 21.08 5.89 -16.64
C MET A 294 21.14 4.93 -15.44
N GLY A 295 20.79 3.66 -15.66
CA GLY A 295 20.57 2.68 -14.59
C GLY A 295 19.21 2.84 -13.88
N LYS A 296 18.66 1.72 -13.39
CA LYS A 296 17.29 1.63 -12.84
C LYS A 296 16.99 2.61 -11.72
N GLN A 297 17.91 2.78 -10.76
CA GLN A 297 17.67 3.64 -9.60
C GLN A 297 17.56 5.11 -10.01
N ARG A 298 18.48 5.59 -10.84
CA ARG A 298 18.49 6.97 -11.35
C ARG A 298 17.25 7.24 -12.19
N TYR A 299 16.92 6.32 -13.09
CA TYR A 299 15.74 6.45 -13.94
C TYR A 299 14.43 6.42 -13.14
N CYS A 300 14.36 5.64 -12.06
CA CYS A 300 13.22 5.64 -11.13
C CYS A 300 12.96 7.02 -10.49
N LEU A 301 14.01 7.74 -10.09
CA LEU A 301 13.88 9.09 -9.54
C LEU A 301 13.37 10.09 -10.59
N LEU A 302 13.82 9.93 -11.83
CA LEU A 302 13.37 10.74 -12.95
C LEU A 302 11.89 10.43 -13.31
N LEU A 303 11.49 9.15 -13.32
CA LEU A 303 10.09 8.75 -13.47
C LEU A 303 9.21 9.29 -12.34
N GLN A 304 9.72 9.37 -11.10
CA GLN A 304 9.00 10.01 -9.99
C GLN A 304 8.71 11.49 -10.26
N ILE A 305 9.69 12.24 -10.78
CA ILE A 305 9.49 13.65 -11.14
C ILE A 305 8.38 13.77 -12.19
N VAL A 306 8.49 13.01 -13.28
CA VAL A 306 7.51 13.04 -14.38
C VAL A 306 6.12 12.66 -13.91
N LEU A 307 5.99 11.58 -13.14
CA LEU A 307 4.70 11.13 -12.62
C LEU A 307 4.09 12.18 -11.69
N THR A 308 4.90 12.78 -10.81
CA THR A 308 4.44 13.86 -9.92
C THR A 308 3.94 15.06 -10.74
N TYR A 309 4.64 15.43 -11.82
CA TYR A 309 4.21 16.49 -12.73
C TYR A 309 2.91 16.16 -13.48
N PHE A 310 2.70 14.92 -13.92
CA PHE A 310 1.45 14.53 -14.59
C PHE A 310 0.26 14.47 -13.65
N THR A 311 0.50 14.32 -12.35
CA THR A 311 -0.56 14.12 -11.34
C THR A 311 -0.78 15.31 -10.42
N GLN A 312 0.07 16.35 -10.50
CA GLN A 312 -0.03 17.52 -9.62
C GLN A 312 -1.29 18.37 -9.80
N ALA A 313 -2.06 18.21 -10.89
CA ALA A 313 -3.19 19.08 -11.21
C ALA A 313 -4.21 19.20 -10.07
N SER A 314 -4.36 18.13 -9.28
CA SER A 314 -5.28 18.07 -8.12
C SER A 314 -4.79 18.89 -6.92
N ASP A 315 -3.47 18.96 -6.68
CA ASP A 315 -2.84 19.72 -5.58
C ASP A 315 -1.39 20.11 -5.95
N PRO A 316 -1.19 21.17 -6.74
CA PRO A 316 0.15 21.59 -7.15
C PRO A 316 1.07 21.97 -5.98
N PRO A 317 0.61 22.73 -4.97
CA PRO A 317 1.41 23.04 -3.78
C PRO A 317 1.84 21.80 -2.99
N GLY A 318 0.94 20.83 -2.78
CA GLY A 318 1.25 19.58 -2.10
C GLY A 318 2.24 18.73 -2.88
N ALA A 319 2.04 18.58 -4.20
CA ALA A 319 2.95 17.86 -5.08
C ALA A 319 4.37 18.45 -5.05
N SER A 320 4.48 19.77 -5.16
CA SER A 320 5.76 20.49 -5.06
C SER A 320 6.44 20.28 -3.70
N GLU A 321 5.67 20.37 -2.61
CA GLU A 321 6.18 20.16 -1.26
C GLU A 321 6.62 18.71 -1.01
N ALA A 322 5.86 17.74 -1.51
CA ALA A 322 6.22 16.32 -1.45
C ALA A 322 7.54 16.06 -2.18
N LEU A 323 7.70 16.61 -3.39
CA LEU A 323 8.93 16.50 -4.16
C LEU A 323 10.11 17.15 -3.43
N ARG A 324 9.93 18.35 -2.88
CA ARG A 324 10.94 19.04 -2.05
C ARG A 324 11.40 18.16 -0.88
N LEU A 325 10.47 17.53 -0.19
CA LEU A 325 10.74 16.68 0.98
C LEU A 325 11.46 15.40 0.58
N LEU A 326 11.01 14.71 -0.47
CA LEU A 326 11.64 13.49 -0.98
C LEU A 326 13.08 13.77 -1.42
N TRP A 327 13.30 14.80 -2.24
CA TRP A 327 14.62 15.21 -2.71
C TRP A 327 15.50 15.82 -1.62
N SER A 328 14.92 16.18 -0.47
CA SER A 328 15.68 16.50 0.73
C SER A 328 16.22 15.25 1.46
N THR A 329 15.72 14.06 1.12
CA THR A 329 16.10 12.79 1.74
C THR A 329 16.92 11.86 0.82
N TYR A 330 16.96 12.11 -0.49
CA TYR A 330 17.77 11.33 -1.42
C TYR A 330 19.25 11.75 -1.41
N PRO A 331 20.21 10.80 -1.39
CA PRO A 331 21.64 11.12 -1.49
C PRO A 331 22.06 11.52 -2.92
N ASP A 332 21.24 11.19 -3.92
CA ASP A 332 21.50 11.38 -5.34
C ASP A 332 21.66 12.85 -5.73
N SER A 333 22.49 13.10 -6.76
CA SER A 333 22.62 14.41 -7.42
C SER A 333 21.28 14.91 -7.94
N TYR A 334 21.10 16.22 -8.10
CA TYR A 334 19.92 16.74 -8.78
C TYR A 334 19.85 16.22 -10.23
N ILE A 335 18.63 16.09 -10.77
CA ILE A 335 18.40 15.70 -12.17
C ILE A 335 18.58 16.94 -13.04
N THR A 336 19.38 16.84 -14.10
CA THR A 336 19.59 17.95 -15.03
C THR A 336 18.50 17.99 -16.11
N LEU A 337 18.34 19.14 -16.77
CA LEU A 337 17.49 19.24 -17.95
C LEU A 337 17.96 18.28 -19.05
N GLU A 338 19.27 18.15 -19.25
CA GLU A 338 19.87 17.22 -20.20
C GLU A 338 19.46 15.78 -19.92
N GLU A 339 19.47 15.32 -18.66
CA GLU A 339 19.02 13.97 -18.30
C GLU A 339 17.54 13.72 -18.69
N ILE A 340 16.67 14.71 -18.51
CA ILE A 340 15.24 14.61 -18.88
C ILE A 340 15.11 14.59 -20.42
N THR A 341 15.82 15.47 -21.11
CA THR A 341 15.84 15.55 -22.58
C THR A 341 16.39 14.27 -23.21
N SER A 342 17.48 13.71 -22.69
CA SER A 342 18.02 12.44 -23.16
C SER A 342 17.06 11.27 -22.92
N ALA A 343 16.31 11.30 -21.82
CA ALA A 343 15.38 10.22 -21.50
C ALA A 343 14.07 10.27 -22.31
N PHE A 344 13.56 11.47 -22.62
CA PHE A 344 12.22 11.64 -23.20
C PHE A 344 12.14 12.49 -24.47
N GLY A 345 13.24 13.05 -24.96
CA GLY A 345 13.24 13.97 -26.10
C GLY A 345 12.70 13.37 -27.41
N GLU A 346 12.73 12.04 -27.56
CA GLU A 346 12.11 11.34 -28.69
C GLU A 346 10.57 11.26 -28.58
N ALA A 347 10.00 11.41 -27.39
CA ALA A 347 8.58 11.17 -27.13
C ALA A 347 7.80 12.36 -26.56
N LEU A 348 8.48 13.30 -25.91
CA LEU A 348 7.88 14.49 -25.34
C LEU A 348 8.35 15.73 -26.09
N ASP A 349 7.43 16.68 -26.23
CA ASP A 349 7.73 17.99 -26.80
C ASP A 349 8.75 18.75 -25.92
N PRO A 350 9.71 19.49 -26.50
CA PRO A 350 10.69 20.26 -25.74
C PRO A 350 10.08 21.27 -24.75
N GLU A 351 8.94 21.88 -25.06
CA GLU A 351 8.26 22.80 -24.13
C GLU A 351 7.76 22.05 -22.89
N LEU A 352 7.20 20.85 -23.09
CA LEU A 352 6.75 20.00 -21.99
C LEU A 352 7.92 19.54 -21.12
N ILE A 353 9.06 19.19 -21.72
CA ILE A 353 10.29 18.83 -20.99
C ILE A 353 10.76 20.01 -20.13
N ASN A 354 10.75 21.23 -20.67
CA ASN A 354 11.09 22.44 -19.93
C ASN A 354 10.13 22.67 -18.76
N HIS A 355 8.82 22.53 -18.95
CA HIS A 355 7.86 22.65 -17.84
C HIS A 355 8.06 21.61 -16.74
N ILE A 356 8.37 20.36 -17.09
CA ILE A 356 8.70 19.31 -16.11
C ILE A 356 9.95 19.71 -15.31
N TYR A 357 11.00 20.18 -15.98
CA TYR A 357 12.24 20.61 -15.35
C TYR A 357 12.05 21.86 -14.47
N GLU A 358 11.29 22.84 -14.93
CA GLU A 358 10.94 24.04 -14.16
C GLU A 358 10.17 23.69 -12.89
N PHE A 359 9.14 22.84 -13.00
CA PHE A 359 8.40 22.35 -11.84
C PHE A 359 9.33 21.66 -10.84
N TYR A 360 10.20 20.77 -11.31
CA TYR A 360 11.16 20.07 -10.48
C TYR A 360 12.13 21.04 -9.77
N SER A 361 12.82 21.88 -10.54
CA SER A 361 13.85 22.79 -10.05
C SER A 361 13.29 23.83 -9.07
N GLN A 362 12.09 24.34 -9.32
CA GLN A 362 11.37 25.22 -8.39
C GLN A 362 11.00 24.49 -7.09
N SER A 363 10.49 23.26 -7.19
CA SER A 363 10.10 22.47 -6.02
C SER A 363 11.28 22.14 -5.12
N VAL A 364 12.41 21.70 -5.70
CA VAL A 364 13.60 21.36 -4.92
C VAL A 364 14.45 22.58 -4.54
N GLY A 365 14.21 23.73 -5.16
CA GLY A 365 14.92 24.98 -4.92
C GLY A 365 16.37 24.98 -5.40
N ALA A 366 16.66 24.22 -6.47
CA ALA A 366 17.99 24.12 -7.06
C ALA A 366 17.89 23.89 -8.57
N VAL A 367 18.78 24.56 -9.30
CA VAL A 367 19.00 24.39 -10.73
C VAL A 367 20.37 23.72 -10.87
N ALA A 368 20.46 22.67 -11.69
CA ALA A 368 21.70 21.94 -11.91
C ALA A 368 21.97 21.82 -13.41
N ASP A 369 23.02 22.50 -13.87
CA ASP A 369 23.45 22.43 -15.26
C ASP A 369 24.29 21.17 -15.51
N VAL A 370 24.96 20.67 -14.48
CA VAL A 370 25.82 19.48 -14.53
C VAL A 370 25.50 18.55 -13.36
N VAL A 371 25.60 17.24 -13.60
CA VAL A 371 25.46 16.22 -12.56
C VAL A 371 26.60 16.35 -11.55
N GLN A 372 26.28 16.88 -10.37
CA GLN A 372 27.26 17.05 -9.29
C GLN A 372 26.79 16.40 -7.98
N PRO A 373 27.73 15.88 -7.17
CA PRO A 373 27.40 15.39 -5.83
C PRO A 373 26.71 16.46 -4.97
N ARG A 374 25.86 16.01 -4.06
CA ARG A 374 25.20 16.89 -3.10
C ARG A 374 26.23 17.55 -2.17
N SER A 375 25.86 18.72 -1.63
CA SER A 375 26.71 19.38 -0.63
C SER A 375 26.99 18.48 0.57
N LEU A 376 28.15 18.66 1.20
CA LEU A 376 28.49 17.95 2.44
C LEU A 376 27.41 18.14 3.53
N LYS A 377 26.84 19.35 3.63
CA LYS A 377 25.73 19.67 4.53
C LYS A 377 24.52 18.74 4.30
N HIS A 378 24.18 18.45 3.04
CA HIS A 378 23.11 17.52 2.70
C HIS A 378 23.45 16.09 3.13
N PHE A 379 24.67 15.62 2.84
CA PHE A 379 25.10 14.29 3.30
C PHE A 379 25.09 14.15 4.83
N CYS A 380 25.54 15.17 5.56
CA CYS A 380 25.47 15.20 7.03
C CYS A 380 24.03 15.05 7.53
N ARG A 381 23.07 15.76 6.92
CA ARG A 381 21.63 15.61 7.26
C ARG A 381 21.16 14.16 7.15
N LEU A 382 21.46 13.52 6.02
CA LEU A 382 21.04 12.14 5.77
C LEU A 382 21.68 11.17 6.75
N LYS A 383 22.98 11.35 7.03
CA LYS A 383 23.72 10.50 7.97
C LYS A 383 23.19 10.64 9.39
N ILE A 384 22.99 11.86 9.88
CA ILE A 384 22.45 12.11 11.23
C ILE A 384 21.04 11.51 11.36
N ARG A 385 20.13 11.81 10.42
CA ARG A 385 18.79 11.23 10.40
C ARG A 385 18.83 9.70 10.39
N LYS A 386 19.71 9.10 9.57
CA LYS A 386 19.87 7.64 9.52
C LYS A 386 20.36 7.06 10.84
N ILE A 387 21.36 7.69 11.48
CA ILE A 387 21.90 7.23 12.78
C ILE A 387 20.82 7.29 13.87
N LEU A 388 20.11 8.42 13.97
CA LEU A 388 19.01 8.56 14.93
C LEU A 388 17.94 7.49 14.70
N TRP A 389 17.52 7.31 13.45
CA TRP A 389 16.53 6.31 13.07
C TRP A 389 16.99 4.86 13.38
N LEU A 390 18.25 4.51 13.08
CA LEU A 390 18.81 3.18 13.39
C LEU A 390 18.91 2.93 14.90
N ASN A 391 19.21 3.96 15.67
CA ASN A 391 19.26 3.92 17.13
C ASN A 391 17.88 4.00 17.80
N GLN A 392 16.79 3.82 17.02
CA GLN A 392 15.41 3.86 17.50
C GLN A 392 14.99 5.19 18.14
N ASN A 393 15.75 6.26 17.86
CA ASN A 393 15.36 7.62 18.19
C ASN A 393 14.52 8.15 17.02
N TRP A 394 13.21 8.20 17.23
CA TRP A 394 12.28 8.81 16.28
C TRP A 394 12.71 10.23 15.97
N LEU A 395 12.66 10.64 14.71
CA LEU A 395 13.46 11.80 14.28
C LEU A 395 13.07 13.09 15.00
N PRO A 396 11.80 13.49 15.14
CA PRO A 396 11.50 14.78 15.78
C PRO A 396 11.99 14.83 17.23
N GLU A 397 11.68 13.81 18.03
CA GLU A 397 12.08 13.72 19.43
C GLU A 397 13.58 13.45 19.59
N GLY A 398 14.14 12.59 18.72
CA GLY A 398 15.53 12.23 18.66
C GLY A 398 16.41 13.42 18.32
N ILE A 399 15.99 14.23 17.34
CA ILE A 399 16.63 15.50 16.96
C ILE A 399 16.51 16.48 18.12
N ALA A 400 15.35 16.63 18.75
CA ALA A 400 15.19 17.53 19.91
C ALA A 400 16.15 17.16 21.07
N ARG A 401 16.39 15.86 21.29
CA ARG A 401 17.31 15.36 22.32
C ARG A 401 18.79 15.54 21.99
N THR A 402 19.16 15.91 20.76
CA THR A 402 20.57 16.13 20.40
C THR A 402 21.17 17.38 21.05
N GLY A 403 20.35 18.31 21.54
CA GLY A 403 20.81 19.60 22.06
C GLY A 403 21.32 20.57 20.98
N LEU A 404 21.11 20.28 19.69
CA LEU A 404 21.51 21.15 18.59
C LEU A 404 20.69 22.46 18.60
N PRO A 405 21.25 23.59 18.10
CA PRO A 405 20.50 24.82 17.90
C PRO A 405 19.24 24.62 17.05
N ASN A 406 18.18 25.40 17.32
CA ASN A 406 16.87 25.29 16.66
C ASN A 406 16.96 25.29 15.12
N GLN A 407 17.87 26.08 14.54
CA GLN A 407 18.08 26.11 13.09
C GLN A 407 18.59 24.79 12.52
N LEU A 408 19.48 24.09 13.24
CA LEU A 408 19.97 22.77 12.86
C LEU A 408 18.91 21.70 13.09
N GLN A 409 18.11 21.82 14.15
CA GLN A 409 16.97 20.92 14.36
C GLN A 409 15.94 21.04 13.23
N ALA A 410 15.53 22.25 12.87
CA ALA A 410 14.62 22.52 11.75
C ALA A 410 15.17 21.95 10.43
N PHE A 411 16.48 22.13 10.17
CA PHE A 411 17.16 21.55 9.01
C PHE A 411 17.11 20.01 9.00
N LEU A 412 17.33 19.37 10.14
CA LEU A 412 17.22 17.91 10.28
C LEU A 412 15.77 17.43 10.17
N ASN A 413 14.79 18.22 10.61
CA ASN A 413 13.35 17.95 10.50
C ASN A 413 12.76 18.20 9.11
N LEU A 414 13.58 18.63 8.14
CA LEU A 414 13.17 18.96 6.76
C LEU A 414 12.22 20.18 6.67
N GLU A 415 12.19 21.01 7.71
CA GLU A 415 11.40 22.23 7.75
C GLU A 415 11.94 23.28 6.77
N LYS A 416 11.05 24.14 6.27
CA LYS A 416 11.48 25.31 5.50
C LYS A 416 12.18 26.27 6.46
N VAL A 417 13.51 26.31 6.40
CA VAL A 417 14.26 27.39 7.03
C VAL A 417 13.84 28.66 6.30
N ALA A 418 13.16 29.57 7.00
CA ALA A 418 12.83 30.88 6.44
C ALA A 418 14.13 31.53 5.97
N LYS A 419 14.36 31.58 4.65
CA LYS A 419 15.39 32.43 4.08
C LYS A 419 14.90 33.85 4.35
N TYR A 420 15.57 34.56 5.26
CA TYR A 420 15.41 36.00 5.36
C TYR A 420 15.59 36.57 3.95
N ARG A 421 14.50 37.07 3.37
CA ARG A 421 14.58 37.86 2.14
C ARG A 421 15.33 39.12 2.52
N VAL A 422 16.64 39.16 2.30
CA VAL A 422 17.34 40.43 2.17
C VAL A 422 16.78 41.05 0.90
N ALA A 423 15.78 41.91 1.08
CA ALA A 423 15.31 42.77 0.01
C ALA A 423 16.48 43.68 -0.34
N ILE A 424 17.21 43.34 -1.41
CA ILE A 424 18.06 44.31 -2.10
C ILE A 424 17.09 45.26 -2.79
N VAL A 425 16.56 46.23 -2.04
CA VAL A 425 15.94 47.41 -2.61
C VAL A 425 17.09 48.21 -3.22
N ARG A 426 17.15 48.19 -4.55
CA ARG A 426 17.98 49.13 -5.31
C ARG A 426 17.64 50.55 -4.86
N GLY A 427 18.62 51.20 -4.24
CA GLY A 427 18.64 52.66 -4.06
C GLY A 427 17.69 53.19 -2.99
N LYS A 428 18.10 53.14 -1.72
CA LYS A 428 18.12 54.29 -0.82
C LYS A 428 18.71 53.87 0.53
N SER A 429 19.80 54.54 0.90
CA SER A 429 20.34 54.53 2.26
C SER A 429 19.25 55.00 3.23
N ALA A 430 18.80 54.10 4.10
CA ALA A 430 18.12 54.46 5.32
C ALA A 430 18.72 53.60 6.43
N LEU A 431 19.58 54.25 7.22
CA LEU A 431 20.09 53.77 8.50
C LEU A 431 18.91 53.45 9.42
N LEU A 432 18.66 52.17 9.65
CA LEU A 432 18.01 51.70 10.88
C LEU A 432 18.99 50.73 11.55
N GLN A 433 19.81 51.31 12.41
CA GLN A 433 20.55 50.59 13.43
C GLN A 433 19.51 49.98 14.38
N ASN A 434 19.58 48.68 14.63
CA ASN A 434 19.07 48.12 15.88
C ASN A 434 20.18 47.28 16.49
N GLU A 435 20.61 47.73 17.66
CA GLU A 435 21.68 47.20 18.47
C GLU A 435 21.25 45.86 19.08
N ASP A 436 21.79 44.74 18.59
CA ASP A 436 21.79 43.48 19.34
C ASP A 436 22.93 42.52 18.93
N LEU A 437 23.95 43.04 18.23
CA LEU A 437 25.06 42.24 17.69
C LEU A 437 26.46 42.75 18.08
N LYS A 438 26.58 43.38 19.26
CA LYS A 438 27.87 43.82 19.81
C LYS A 438 28.46 42.95 20.93
N HIS A 439 27.85 41.83 21.29
CA HIS A 439 28.35 41.02 22.42
C HIS A 439 28.98 39.65 22.10
N PHE A 440 29.26 39.32 20.84
CA PHE A 440 29.81 37.99 20.50
C PHE A 440 31.19 37.95 19.82
N LEU A 441 31.95 39.05 19.84
CA LEU A 441 33.37 39.02 19.43
C LEU A 441 34.23 39.83 20.41
N ARG A 442 34.55 39.22 21.55
CA ARG A 442 35.84 39.32 22.23
C ARG A 442 36.18 37.96 22.84
#